data_AF-A0A8J9X3D7-F1
#
_entry.id   AF-A0A8J9X3D7-F1
#
_cell.length_a   1.000
_cell.length_b   1.000
_cell.length_c   1.000
_cell.angle_alpha   90.00
_cell.angle_beta   90.00
_cell.angle_gamma   90.00
#
_symmetry.space_group_name_H-M   'P 1'
#
loop_
_entity.id
_entity.type
_entity.pdbx_description
1 polymer ?
#
loop_
_entity_poly.entity_id
_entity_poly.type
_entity_poly.pdbx_seq_one_letter_code
_entity_poly.pdbx_strand_id
1 'polypeptide(L)'
;MHIINAFFSLTHVTSLRFRSLFRDSDGQYDEIPSNDEEHPGLHASSSRDHSLTREYEDFSHSWSALRLCLYHAIVYYAIAVFALSFILYKWPIIDSLYFATVVFTTIGYGDLHPTDRSGRVFTIFLSLYGIVILGLFLGILGDAVVEGHNRVVETRRRKLNKKVLDALAQDQGAKKNVAESNGDNGSSSSDDVVEVKSLMQDIWSIVVLEAPIVS
;
A
#
# COMPACT_ATOMS: atom_id res chain seq x y z
N MET A 1 5.14 18.08 -42.87
CA MET A 1 4.32 18.90 -41.95
C MET A 1 3.44 18.07 -40.99
N HIS A 2 2.89 16.91 -41.38
CA HIS A 2 2.04 16.09 -40.48
C HIS A 2 2.74 15.51 -39.25
N ILE A 3 4.01 15.11 -39.35
CA ILE A 3 4.78 14.55 -38.21
C ILE A 3 5.04 15.62 -37.14
N ILE A 4 5.32 16.86 -37.54
CA ILE A 4 5.61 17.96 -36.62
C ILE A 4 4.36 18.36 -35.81
N ASN A 5 3.19 18.39 -36.46
CA ASN A 5 1.92 18.65 -35.77
C ASN A 5 1.52 17.51 -34.82
N ALA A 6 1.84 16.26 -35.16
CA ALA A 6 1.62 15.13 -34.26
C ALA A 6 2.50 15.21 -33.01
N PHE A 7 3.77 15.56 -33.15
CA PHE A 7 4.69 15.80 -32.03
C PHE A 7 4.23 16.95 -31.13
N PHE A 8 3.75 18.06 -31.71
CA PHE A 8 3.29 19.22 -30.95
C PHE A 8 2.01 18.93 -30.16
N SER A 9 1.07 18.18 -30.76
CA SER A 9 -0.15 17.73 -30.07
C SER A 9 0.14 16.76 -28.93
N LEU A 10 1.05 15.79 -29.15
CA LEU A 10 1.45 14.81 -28.14
C LEU A 10 2.19 15.45 -26.97
N THR A 11 3.03 16.44 -27.25
CA THR A 11 3.76 17.21 -26.23
C THR A 11 2.81 18.08 -25.39
N HIS A 12 1.80 18.69 -26.02
CA HIS A 12 0.80 19.52 -25.32
C HIS A 12 -0.08 18.68 -24.37
N VAL A 13 -0.53 17.51 -24.83
CA VAL A 13 -1.31 16.56 -24.01
C VAL A 13 -0.48 16.01 -22.83
N THR A 14 0.81 15.77 -23.04
CA THR A 14 1.73 15.30 -21.99
C THR A 14 1.98 16.39 -20.93
N SER A 15 2.10 17.66 -21.32
CA SER A 15 2.32 18.76 -20.37
C SER A 15 1.12 19.00 -19.43
N LEU A 16 -0.11 18.82 -19.94
CA LEU A 16 -1.33 18.98 -19.17
C LEU A 16 -1.49 17.86 -18.13
N ARG A 17 -0.98 16.65 -18.43
CA ARG A 17 -0.98 15.48 -17.52
C ARG A 17 0.18 15.48 -16.53
N PHE A 18 1.34 16.04 -16.89
CA PHE A 18 2.45 16.23 -15.96
C PHE A 18 2.10 17.28 -14.88
N ARG A 19 1.38 18.35 -15.25
CA ARG A 19 0.89 19.36 -14.30
C ARG A 19 -0.14 18.83 -13.31
N SER A 20 -0.87 17.75 -13.63
CA SER A 20 -1.73 17.07 -12.66
C SER A 20 -0.98 16.15 -11.70
N LEU A 21 0.19 15.61 -12.10
CA LEU A 21 1.02 14.78 -11.23
C LEU A 21 1.70 15.56 -10.10
N PHE A 22 1.90 16.87 -10.24
CA PHE A 22 2.51 17.73 -9.22
C PHE A 22 1.50 18.57 -8.42
N ARG A 23 0.18 18.41 -8.65
CA ARG A 23 -0.87 19.18 -7.93
C ARG A 23 -1.42 18.45 -6.69
N ASP A 24 -0.98 17.23 -6.42
CA ASP A 24 -1.47 16.41 -5.31
C ASP A 24 -0.48 16.34 -4.12
N SER A 25 0.37 17.36 -3.96
CA SER A 25 1.30 17.49 -2.83
C SER A 25 1.03 18.72 -1.97
N ASP A 26 -0.23 19.18 -1.88
CA ASP A 26 -0.65 20.09 -0.82
C ASP A 26 -1.37 19.24 0.23
N GLY A 27 -0.69 19.03 1.36
CA GLY A 27 -1.09 18.09 2.39
C GLY A 27 -2.45 18.40 3.02
N GLN A 28 -3.28 17.36 3.13
CA GLN A 28 -4.42 17.32 4.03
C GLN A 28 -4.19 16.18 5.04
N TYR A 29 -3.58 16.50 6.18
CA TYR A 29 -3.68 15.66 7.38
C TYR A 29 -4.84 16.21 8.21
N ASP A 30 -6.07 15.89 7.81
CA ASP A 30 -7.25 16.25 8.59
C ASP A 30 -7.72 15.07 9.43
N GLU A 31 -7.50 15.27 10.74
CA GLU A 31 -8.26 14.81 11.90
C GLU A 31 -8.70 13.34 11.99
N ILE A 32 -8.15 12.66 12.99
CA ILE A 32 -8.70 11.41 13.55
C ILE A 32 -9.98 11.79 14.31
N PRO A 33 -11.18 11.32 13.91
CA PRO A 33 -12.36 11.52 14.72
C PRO A 33 -12.23 10.66 15.96
N SER A 34 -12.38 11.28 17.12
CA SER A 34 -12.62 10.60 18.38
C SER A 34 -13.88 9.76 18.27
N ASN A 35 -13.72 8.49 18.62
CA ASN A 35 -14.76 7.48 18.79
C ASN A 35 -15.99 8.06 19.49
N ASP A 36 -17.15 7.98 18.87
CA ASP A 36 -18.44 7.83 19.54
C ASP A 36 -19.44 7.19 18.55
N GLU A 37 -20.22 6.24 19.07
CA GLU A 37 -21.38 5.56 18.49
C GLU A 37 -21.17 4.25 17.68
N GLU A 38 -21.54 3.18 18.39
CA GLU A 38 -21.89 1.86 17.92
C GLU A 38 -23.18 1.88 17.06
N HIS A 39 -23.15 1.26 15.88
CA HIS A 39 -24.35 0.77 15.21
C HIS A 39 -24.07 -0.56 14.48
N PRO A 40 -24.84 -1.64 14.73
CA PRO A 40 -24.68 -2.91 14.05
C PRO A 40 -25.49 -2.91 12.74
N GLY A 41 -24.82 -3.04 11.60
CA GLY A 41 -25.51 -3.09 10.31
C GLY A 41 -24.59 -3.25 9.10
N LEU A 42 -24.33 -4.51 8.74
CA LEU A 42 -24.29 -5.05 7.37
C LEU A 42 -23.90 -4.15 6.17
N HIS A 43 -22.91 -3.25 6.27
CA HIS A 43 -22.42 -2.45 5.13
C HIS A 43 -20.90 -2.30 5.04
N ALA A 44 -20.12 -3.13 5.76
CA ALA A 44 -18.65 -3.02 5.80
C ALA A 44 -17.90 -3.75 4.67
N SER A 45 -18.60 -4.22 3.63
CA SER A 45 -17.98 -4.88 2.48
C SER A 45 -17.80 -3.99 1.25
N SER A 46 -18.49 -2.85 1.14
CA SER A 46 -18.47 -2.05 -0.10
C SER A 46 -17.32 -1.02 -0.16
N SER A 47 -16.72 -0.64 0.96
CA SER A 47 -15.69 0.41 1.02
C SER A 47 -14.25 -0.09 0.84
N ARG A 48 -14.00 -1.38 1.06
CA ARG A 48 -12.66 -1.99 0.90
C ARG A 48 -12.28 -2.22 -0.57
N ASP A 49 -13.30 -2.34 -1.40
CA ASP A 49 -13.19 -2.64 -2.82
C ASP A 49 -12.83 -1.37 -3.60
N HIS A 50 -13.31 -0.21 -3.11
CA HIS A 50 -13.08 1.10 -3.70
C HIS A 50 -11.66 1.64 -3.48
N SER A 51 -10.99 1.29 -2.38
CA SER A 51 -9.59 1.66 -2.15
C SER A 51 -8.62 0.84 -3.01
N LEU A 52 -8.90 -0.46 -3.18
CA LEU A 52 -8.09 -1.34 -4.03
C LEU A 52 -8.23 -1.01 -5.52
N THR A 53 -9.42 -0.56 -5.96
CA THR A 53 -9.66 -0.16 -7.34
C THR A 53 -9.07 1.21 -7.67
N ARG A 54 -9.05 2.18 -6.75
CA ARG A 54 -8.31 3.45 -6.93
C ARG A 54 -6.80 3.25 -7.06
N GLU A 55 -6.24 2.41 -6.19
CA GLU A 55 -4.81 2.06 -6.22
C GLU A 55 -4.44 1.30 -7.51
N TYR A 56 -5.33 0.45 -8.01
CA TYR A 56 -5.14 -0.29 -9.28
C TYR A 56 -5.35 0.59 -10.53
N GLU A 57 -6.30 1.54 -10.51
CA GLU A 57 -6.51 2.48 -11.61
C GLU A 57 -5.33 3.44 -11.78
N ASP A 58 -4.81 4.02 -10.69
CA ASP A 58 -3.61 4.88 -10.73
C ASP A 58 -2.38 4.14 -11.24
N PHE A 59 -2.20 2.88 -10.84
CA PHE A 59 -1.12 2.03 -11.33
C PHE A 59 -1.25 1.79 -12.84
N SER A 60 -2.43 1.41 -13.33
CA SER A 60 -2.66 1.10 -14.74
C SER A 60 -2.48 2.30 -15.68
N HIS A 61 -2.86 3.50 -15.23
CA HIS A 61 -2.64 4.75 -15.96
C HIS A 61 -1.15 5.14 -15.99
N SER A 62 -0.41 4.88 -14.91
CA SER A 62 1.05 5.06 -14.84
C SER A 62 1.78 4.21 -15.88
N TRP A 63 1.38 2.95 -16.09
CA TRP A 63 2.00 2.08 -17.11
C TRP A 63 1.79 2.59 -18.54
N SER A 64 0.66 3.21 -18.84
CA SER A 64 0.40 3.79 -20.16
C SER A 64 1.24 5.05 -20.41
N ALA A 65 1.37 5.90 -19.39
CA ALA A 65 2.25 7.07 -19.42
C ALA A 65 3.72 6.65 -19.54
N LEU A 66 4.13 5.61 -18.83
CA LEU A 66 5.48 5.04 -18.91
C LEU A 66 5.78 4.54 -20.32
N ARG A 67 4.88 3.77 -20.95
CA ARG A 67 5.07 3.30 -22.34
C ARG A 67 5.23 4.46 -23.31
N LEU A 68 4.46 5.54 -23.12
CA LEU A 68 4.58 6.74 -23.96
C LEU A 68 5.90 7.49 -23.72
N CYS A 69 6.29 7.66 -22.45
CA CYS A 69 7.58 8.24 -22.07
C CYS A 69 8.75 7.43 -22.60
N LEU A 70 8.69 6.10 -22.51
CA LEU A 70 9.70 5.19 -23.05
C LEU A 70 9.77 5.26 -24.57
N TYR A 71 8.63 5.35 -25.26
CA TYR A 71 8.61 5.57 -26.71
C TYR A 71 9.31 6.87 -27.09
N HIS A 72 9.00 7.97 -26.39
CA HIS A 72 9.68 9.25 -26.62
C HIS A 72 11.17 9.20 -26.25
N ALA A 73 11.54 8.50 -25.17
CA ALA A 73 12.93 8.27 -24.79
C ALA A 73 13.72 7.59 -25.91
N ILE A 74 13.17 6.49 -26.45
CA ILE A 74 13.79 5.69 -27.50
C ILE A 74 13.90 6.51 -28.79
N VAL A 75 12.85 7.23 -29.18
CA VAL A 75 12.86 8.08 -30.37
C VAL A 75 13.89 9.21 -30.22
N TYR A 76 13.91 9.91 -29.09
CA TYR A 76 14.90 10.96 -28.83
C TYR A 76 16.33 10.41 -28.86
N TYR A 77 16.54 9.24 -28.24
CA TYR A 77 17.85 8.58 -28.24
C TYR A 77 18.30 8.17 -29.65
N ALA A 78 17.41 7.60 -30.45
CA ALA A 78 17.69 7.25 -31.85
C ALA A 78 18.00 8.49 -32.70
N ILE A 79 17.25 9.59 -32.52
CA ILE A 79 17.53 10.87 -33.17
C ILE A 79 18.90 11.40 -32.75
N ALA A 80 19.28 11.25 -31.47
CA ALA A 80 20.58 11.70 -31.00
C ALA A 80 21.74 10.93 -31.63
N VAL A 81 21.65 9.59 -31.68
CA VAL A 81 22.65 8.76 -32.36
C VAL A 81 22.73 9.09 -33.85
N PHE A 82 21.59 9.31 -34.50
CA PHE A 82 21.55 9.71 -35.90
C PHE A 82 22.18 11.10 -36.13
N ALA A 83 21.87 12.08 -35.28
CA ALA A 83 22.44 13.42 -35.38
C ALA A 83 23.96 13.43 -35.16
N LEU A 84 24.45 12.65 -34.20
CA LEU A 84 25.88 12.48 -33.95
C LEU A 84 26.59 11.80 -35.14
N SER A 85 25.99 10.74 -35.69
CA SER A 85 26.60 9.93 -36.74
C SER A 85 26.51 10.54 -38.15
N PHE A 86 25.46 11.31 -38.47
CA PHE A 86 25.26 11.81 -39.85
C PHE A 86 25.40 13.33 -40.00
N ILE A 87 25.10 14.11 -38.96
CA ILE A 87 25.03 15.58 -39.06
C ILE A 87 26.24 16.24 -38.42
N LEU A 88 26.58 15.86 -37.18
CA LEU A 88 27.56 16.57 -36.36
C LEU A 88 28.99 16.06 -36.59
N TYR A 89 29.28 14.83 -36.17
CA TYR A 89 30.66 14.33 -36.09
C TYR A 89 31.03 13.35 -37.20
N LYS A 90 30.04 12.84 -37.94
CA LYS A 90 30.24 11.81 -38.97
C LYS A 90 30.94 10.55 -38.44
N TRP A 91 30.79 10.29 -37.14
CA TRP A 91 31.34 9.11 -36.52
C TRP A 91 30.59 7.85 -36.99
N PRO A 92 31.27 6.69 -37.03
CA PRO A 92 30.59 5.41 -37.17
C PRO A 92 29.41 5.31 -36.21
N ILE A 93 28.34 4.62 -36.63
CA ILE A 93 27.12 4.47 -35.83
C ILE A 93 27.46 3.86 -34.46
N ILE A 94 28.41 2.93 -34.42
CA ILE A 94 28.87 2.24 -33.21
C ILE A 94 29.51 3.24 -32.23
N ASP A 95 30.41 4.10 -32.70
CA ASP A 95 31.08 5.10 -31.86
C ASP A 95 30.09 6.17 -31.37
N SER A 96 29.13 6.54 -32.22
CA SER A 96 28.05 7.48 -31.86
C SER A 96 27.12 6.89 -30.80
N LEU A 97 26.78 5.60 -30.93
CA LEU A 97 25.97 4.88 -29.95
C LEU A 97 26.72 4.73 -28.62
N TYR A 98 28.01 4.40 -28.68
CA TYR A 98 28.87 4.31 -27.50
C TYR A 98 28.93 5.65 -26.77
N PHE A 99 29.26 6.73 -27.47
CA PHE A 99 29.32 8.06 -26.88
C PHE A 99 27.97 8.50 -26.29
N ALA A 100 26.87 8.32 -27.04
CA ALA A 100 25.53 8.64 -26.56
C ALA A 100 25.18 7.83 -25.29
N THR A 101 25.54 6.55 -25.23
CA THR A 101 25.28 5.68 -24.07
C THR A 101 26.07 6.17 -22.86
N VAL A 102 27.36 6.44 -23.02
CA VAL A 102 28.27 6.88 -21.94
C VAL A 102 27.85 8.23 -21.36
N VAL A 103 27.35 9.15 -22.21
CA VAL A 103 26.78 10.43 -21.76
C VAL A 103 25.43 10.23 -21.09
N PHE A 104 24.55 9.43 -21.67
CA PHE A 104 23.19 9.19 -21.15
C PHE A 104 23.21 8.48 -19.79
N THR A 105 24.10 7.52 -19.62
CA THR A 105 24.31 6.79 -18.36
C THR A 105 25.18 7.55 -17.36
N THR A 106 25.60 8.77 -17.71
CA THR A 106 26.46 9.65 -16.88
C THR A 106 27.82 9.04 -16.51
N ILE A 107 28.28 8.02 -17.24
CA ILE A 107 29.61 7.40 -17.03
C ILE A 107 30.72 8.37 -17.43
N GLY A 108 30.61 8.98 -18.61
CA GLY A 108 31.49 10.07 -19.06
C GLY A 108 33.00 9.74 -19.14
N TYR A 109 33.40 8.65 -19.81
CA TYR A 109 34.82 8.28 -19.93
C TYR A 109 35.72 9.36 -20.56
N GLY A 110 35.17 10.19 -21.45
CA GLY A 110 35.88 11.33 -22.06
C GLY A 110 36.85 10.98 -23.18
N ASP A 111 36.93 9.70 -23.56
CA ASP A 111 37.69 9.17 -24.69
C ASP A 111 37.17 9.70 -26.03
N LEU A 112 35.85 9.72 -26.20
CA LEU A 112 35.13 10.42 -27.27
C LEU A 112 34.49 11.67 -26.70
N HIS A 113 34.76 12.82 -27.31
CA HIS A 113 34.17 14.09 -26.87
C HIS A 113 33.91 15.04 -28.04
N PRO A 114 32.87 15.88 -27.92
CA PRO A 114 32.51 16.84 -28.96
C PRO A 114 33.54 17.97 -29.06
N THR A 115 34.21 18.09 -30.20
CA THR A 115 35.15 19.19 -30.48
C THR A 115 34.45 20.44 -31.01
N ASP A 116 33.43 20.27 -31.85
CA ASP A 116 32.63 21.36 -32.39
C ASP A 116 31.73 22.06 -31.37
N ARG A 117 31.44 23.34 -31.61
CA ARG A 117 30.56 24.15 -30.74
C ARG A 117 29.10 23.66 -30.78
N SER A 118 28.61 23.28 -31.97
CA SER A 118 27.25 22.76 -32.15
C SER A 118 27.05 21.42 -31.46
N GLY A 119 28.02 20.51 -31.58
CA GLY A 119 27.95 19.21 -30.93
C GLY A 119 28.06 19.30 -29.41
N ARG A 120 28.87 20.22 -28.87
CA ARG A 120 28.91 20.51 -27.43
C ARG A 120 27.54 20.94 -26.88
N VAL A 121 26.87 21.87 -27.57
CA VAL A 121 25.52 22.32 -27.18
C VAL A 121 24.52 21.16 -27.26
N PHE A 122 24.60 20.35 -28.33
CA PHE A 122 23.76 19.17 -28.48
C PHE A 122 23.95 18.16 -27.33
N THR A 123 25.20 17.87 -26.96
CA THR A 123 25.52 16.96 -25.85
C THR A 123 24.97 17.44 -24.51
N ILE A 124 24.94 18.76 -24.26
CA ILE A 124 24.33 19.32 -23.05
C ILE A 124 22.82 19.03 -23.00
N PHE A 125 22.10 19.20 -24.11
CA PHE A 125 20.67 18.88 -24.14
C PHE A 125 20.41 17.37 -24.01
N LEU A 126 21.27 16.55 -24.63
CA LEU A 126 21.23 15.10 -24.49
C LEU A 126 21.40 14.66 -23.02
N SER A 127 22.37 15.22 -22.30
CA SER A 127 22.62 14.85 -20.90
C SER A 127 21.51 15.32 -19.96
N LEU A 128 21.02 16.56 -20.12
CA LEU A 128 19.90 17.07 -19.32
C LEU A 128 18.64 16.21 -19.47
N TYR A 129 18.30 15.85 -20.71
CA TYR A 129 17.15 14.99 -20.97
C TYR A 129 17.36 13.57 -20.42
N GLY A 130 18.58 13.03 -20.56
CA GLY A 130 18.94 11.72 -20.01
C GLY A 130 18.74 11.63 -18.50
N ILE A 131 19.17 12.65 -17.75
CA ILE A 131 19.00 12.71 -16.29
C ILE A 131 17.52 12.68 -15.89
N VAL A 132 16.67 13.45 -16.57
CA VAL A 132 15.22 13.47 -16.28
C VAL A 132 14.60 12.10 -16.49
N ILE A 133 14.92 11.43 -17.60
CA ILE A 133 14.40 10.10 -17.90
C ILE A 133 14.91 9.06 -16.91
N LEU A 134 16.21 9.09 -16.59
CA LEU A 134 16.79 8.16 -15.64
C LEU A 134 16.17 8.31 -14.26
N GLY A 135 15.90 9.54 -13.81
CA GLY A 135 15.20 9.82 -12.56
C GLY A 135 13.79 9.23 -12.52
N LEU A 136 12.99 9.42 -13.59
CA LEU A 136 11.65 8.83 -13.69
C LEU A 136 11.70 7.30 -13.69
N PHE A 137 12.64 6.71 -14.41
CA PHE A 137 12.84 5.27 -14.44
C PHE A 137 13.19 4.71 -13.06
N LEU A 138 14.12 5.36 -12.36
CA LEU A 138 14.51 4.98 -11.00
C LEU A 138 13.36 5.16 -10.00
N GLY A 139 12.52 6.18 -10.15
CA GLY A 139 11.33 6.36 -9.30
C GLY A 139 10.38 5.17 -9.39
N ILE A 140 10.01 4.77 -10.61
CA ILE A 140 9.10 3.63 -10.84
C ILE A 140 9.73 2.31 -10.36
N LEU A 141 11.02 2.13 -10.60
CA LEU A 141 11.74 0.96 -10.09
C LEU A 141 11.78 0.96 -8.56
N GLY A 142 11.98 2.11 -7.94
CA GLY A 142 11.94 2.30 -6.49
C GLY A 142 10.58 1.93 -5.91
N ASP A 143 9.50 2.43 -6.50
CA ASP A 143 8.13 2.11 -6.09
C ASP A 143 7.85 0.61 -6.21
N ALA A 144 8.27 -0.02 -7.31
CA ALA A 144 8.12 -1.46 -7.50
C ALA A 144 8.87 -2.29 -6.45
N VAL A 145 10.06 -1.84 -6.03
CA VAL A 145 10.85 -2.50 -4.98
C VAL A 145 10.20 -2.32 -3.61
N VAL A 146 9.75 -1.10 -3.29
CA VAL A 146 9.09 -0.79 -2.02
C VAL A 146 7.77 -1.56 -1.90
N GLU A 147 6.96 -1.57 -2.95
CA GLU A 147 5.71 -2.31 -3.01
C GLU A 147 5.94 -3.83 -2.88
N GLY A 148 6.98 -4.35 -3.55
CA GLY A 148 7.42 -5.74 -3.39
C GLY A 148 7.78 -6.07 -1.94
N HIS A 149 8.46 -5.16 -1.25
CA HIS A 149 8.82 -5.34 0.17
C HIS A 149 7.59 -5.28 1.08
N ASN A 150 6.71 -4.31 0.88
CA ASN A 150 5.50 -4.12 1.69
C ASN A 150 4.56 -5.32 1.60
N ARG A 151 4.37 -5.90 0.41
CA ARG A 151 3.56 -7.13 0.22
C ARG A 151 4.05 -8.30 1.07
N VAL A 152 5.36 -8.45 1.19
CA VAL A 152 5.97 -9.51 2.01
C VAL A 152 5.75 -9.24 3.50
N VAL A 153 5.93 -8.00 3.93
CA VAL A 153 5.76 -7.57 5.33
C VAL A 153 4.30 -7.74 5.77
N GLU A 154 3.35 -7.31 4.95
CA GLU A 154 1.92 -7.45 5.26
C GLU A 154 1.49 -8.91 5.38
N THR A 155 2.01 -9.78 4.53
CA THR A 155 1.70 -11.21 4.58
C THR A 155 2.16 -11.82 5.91
N ARG A 156 3.32 -11.41 6.43
CA ARG A 156 3.81 -11.84 7.75
C ARG A 156 2.95 -11.26 8.87
N ARG A 157 2.58 -9.97 8.79
CA ARG A 157 1.75 -9.29 9.79
C ARG A 157 0.36 -9.93 9.89
N ARG A 158 -0.26 -10.32 8.77
CA ARG A 158 -1.54 -11.03 8.76
C ARG A 158 -1.45 -12.41 9.43
N LYS A 159 -0.38 -13.16 9.18
CA LYS A 159 -0.15 -14.46 9.85
C LYS A 159 0.06 -14.31 11.35
N LEU A 160 0.79 -13.26 11.78
CA LEU A 160 0.99 -12.94 13.20
C LEU A 160 -0.33 -12.56 13.88
N ASN A 161 -1.10 -11.63 13.30
CA ASN A 161 -2.37 -11.20 13.88
C ASN A 161 -3.37 -12.36 14.01
N LYS A 162 -3.45 -13.26 13.01
CA LYS A 162 -4.29 -14.46 13.12
C LYS A 162 -3.88 -15.36 14.29
N LYS A 163 -2.59 -15.65 14.43
CA LYS A 163 -2.08 -16.46 15.55
C LYS A 163 -2.39 -15.85 16.91
N VAL A 164 -2.30 -14.52 17.03
CA VAL A 164 -2.64 -13.81 18.28
C VAL A 164 -4.14 -13.92 18.57
N LEU A 165 -5.00 -13.72 17.58
CA LEU A 165 -6.45 -13.84 17.75
C LEU A 165 -6.87 -15.27 18.14
N ASP A 166 -6.29 -16.29 17.51
CA ASP A 166 -6.56 -17.70 17.82
C ASP A 166 -6.13 -18.03 19.27
N ALA A 167 -4.99 -17.50 19.72
CA ALA A 167 -4.52 -17.68 21.09
C ALA A 167 -5.43 -16.97 22.13
N LEU A 168 -5.93 -15.78 21.82
CA LEU A 168 -6.88 -15.06 22.68
C LEU A 168 -8.23 -15.77 22.78
N ALA A 169 -8.74 -16.30 21.66
CA ALA A 169 -9.98 -17.06 21.65
C ALA A 169 -9.88 -18.35 22.50
N GLN A 170 -8.72 -19.01 22.45
CA GLN A 170 -8.45 -20.20 23.26
C GLN A 170 -8.37 -19.88 24.76
N ASP A 171 -7.75 -18.76 25.16
CA ASP A 171 -7.71 -18.31 26.56
C ASP A 171 -9.11 -17.98 27.09
N GLN A 172 -9.94 -17.30 26.29
CA GLN A 172 -11.32 -16.99 26.68
C GLN A 172 -12.19 -18.25 26.80
N GLY A 173 -12.06 -19.20 25.87
CA GLY A 173 -12.73 -20.49 25.96
C GLY A 173 -12.32 -21.28 27.20
N ALA A 174 -11.02 -21.31 27.52
CA ALA A 174 -10.52 -21.96 28.73
C ALA A 174 -11.09 -21.33 30.01
N LYS A 175 -11.11 -20.00 30.11
CA LYS A 175 -11.71 -19.28 31.25
C LYS A 175 -13.21 -19.55 31.40
N LYS A 176 -13.95 -19.60 30.28
CA LYS A 176 -15.38 -19.91 30.28
C LYS A 176 -15.65 -21.32 30.81
N ASN A 177 -14.91 -22.31 30.33
CA ASN A 177 -15.08 -23.70 30.76
C ASN A 177 -14.76 -23.89 32.26
N VAL A 178 -13.77 -23.15 32.79
CA VAL A 178 -13.47 -23.14 34.24
C VAL A 178 -14.60 -22.48 35.05
N ALA A 179 -15.20 -21.40 34.55
CA ALA A 179 -16.33 -20.76 35.22
C ALA A 179 -17.58 -21.67 35.25
N GLU A 180 -17.85 -22.40 34.17
CA GLU A 180 -18.97 -23.35 34.07
C GLU A 180 -18.76 -24.58 34.98
N SER A 181 -17.53 -25.11 35.03
CA SER A 181 -17.13 -26.17 35.98
C SER A 181 -17.26 -25.75 37.45
N ASN A 182 -17.00 -24.48 37.77
CA ASN A 182 -17.19 -23.96 39.14
C ASN A 182 -18.65 -23.61 39.46
N GLY A 183 -19.46 -23.30 38.44
CA GLY A 183 -20.89 -23.02 38.60
C GLY A 183 -21.71 -24.28 38.92
N ASP A 184 -21.32 -25.43 38.38
CA ASP A 184 -21.99 -26.73 38.62
C ASP A 184 -21.73 -27.28 40.04
N ASN A 185 -20.60 -26.94 40.66
CA ASN A 185 -20.39 -27.21 42.09
C ASN A 185 -21.27 -26.32 42.99
N GLY A 186 -21.85 -25.24 42.45
CA GLY A 186 -22.72 -24.32 43.17
C GLY A 186 -24.20 -24.73 43.15
N SER A 187 -24.66 -25.49 42.16
CA SER A 187 -26.04 -25.98 42.08
C SER A 187 -26.25 -27.19 42.99
N SER A 188 -25.36 -28.19 42.93
CA SER A 188 -25.49 -29.39 43.79
C SER A 188 -25.38 -29.05 45.28
N SER A 189 -24.53 -28.08 45.68
CA SER A 189 -24.41 -27.69 47.09
C SER A 189 -25.49 -26.69 47.54
N SER A 190 -26.10 -25.94 46.63
CA SER A 190 -27.18 -25.00 46.99
C SER A 190 -28.52 -25.73 47.14
N ASP A 191 -28.79 -26.74 46.30
CA ASP A 191 -30.00 -27.54 46.38
C ASP A 191 -30.06 -28.32 47.71
N ASP A 192 -28.93 -28.90 48.14
CA ASP A 192 -28.81 -29.55 49.46
C ASP A 192 -29.05 -28.59 50.63
N VAL A 193 -28.54 -27.35 50.53
CA VAL A 193 -28.72 -26.33 51.60
C VAL A 193 -30.15 -25.79 51.64
N VAL A 194 -30.82 -25.69 50.48
CA VAL A 194 -32.23 -25.28 50.40
C VAL A 194 -33.16 -26.36 50.93
N GLU A 195 -32.88 -27.64 50.63
CA GLU A 195 -33.64 -28.78 51.14
C GLU A 195 -33.51 -28.91 52.66
N VAL A 196 -32.30 -28.78 53.22
CA VAL A 196 -32.08 -28.81 54.67
C VAL A 196 -32.80 -27.65 55.38
N LYS A 197 -32.81 -26.45 54.80
CA LYS A 197 -33.54 -25.31 55.38
C LYS A 197 -35.05 -25.53 55.37
N SER A 198 -35.59 -26.11 54.30
CA SER A 198 -37.01 -26.47 54.20
C SER A 198 -37.38 -27.46 55.31
N LEU A 199 -36.59 -28.52 55.49
CA LEU A 199 -36.82 -29.54 56.51
C LEU A 199 -36.74 -28.97 57.94
N MET A 200 -35.80 -28.07 58.21
CA MET A 200 -35.69 -27.43 59.51
C MET A 200 -36.90 -26.55 59.82
N GLN A 201 -37.47 -25.87 58.81
CA GLN A 201 -38.63 -25.00 58.99
C GLN A 201 -39.91 -25.80 59.26
N ASP A 202 -40.07 -26.96 58.63
CA ASP A 202 -41.17 -27.87 58.89
C ASP A 202 -41.09 -28.47 60.29
N ILE A 203 -39.90 -28.95 60.71
CA ILE A 203 -39.68 -29.47 62.07
C ILE A 203 -39.93 -28.39 63.12
N TRP A 204 -39.45 -27.17 62.88
CA TRP A 204 -39.69 -26.04 63.77
C TRP A 204 -41.18 -25.73 63.91
N SER A 205 -41.95 -25.77 62.81
CA SER A 205 -43.39 -25.54 62.84
C SER A 205 -44.16 -26.60 63.63
N ILE A 206 -43.75 -27.86 63.53
CA ILE A 206 -44.36 -28.98 64.25
C ILE A 206 -44.08 -28.85 65.76
N VAL A 207 -42.82 -28.60 66.12
CA VAL A 207 -42.40 -28.46 67.53
C VAL A 207 -43.05 -27.26 68.21
N VAL A 208 -43.23 -26.14 67.50
CA VAL A 208 -43.83 -24.92 68.07
C VAL A 208 -45.35 -25.00 68.19
N LEU A 209 -46.03 -25.75 67.31
CA LEU A 209 -47.50 -25.89 67.34
C LEU A 209 -48.01 -26.95 68.32
N GLU A 210 -47.15 -27.85 68.81
CA GLU A 210 -47.49 -28.87 69.81
C GLU A 210 -47.14 -28.50 71.25
N ALA A 211 -46.70 -27.26 71.54
CA ALA A 211 -46.50 -26.82 72.92
C ALA A 211 -47.87 -26.67 73.63
N PRO A 212 -48.23 -27.53 74.60
CA PRO A 212 -49.49 -27.43 75.30
C PRO A 212 -49.50 -26.15 76.13
N ILE A 213 -50.53 -25.34 75.91
CA ILE A 213 -50.85 -24.15 76.69
C ILE A 213 -51.23 -24.65 78.10
N VAL A 214 -50.26 -24.70 79.01
CA VAL A 214 -50.53 -24.89 80.45
C VAL A 214 -51.01 -23.55 81.00
N SER A 215 -52.23 -23.61 81.52
CA SER A 215 -53.03 -22.61 82.23
C SER A 215 -52.26 -21.74 83.23
#